data_AF-K0G8A1-F1
#
_entry.id   AF-K0G8A1-F1
#
_cell.length_a   1.000
_cell.length_b   1.000
_cell.length_c   1.000
_cell.angle_alpha   90.00
_cell.angle_beta   90.00
_cell.angle_gamma   90.00
#
_symmetry.space_group_name_H-M   'P 1'
#
loop_
_entity.id
_entity.type
_entity.pdbx_description
1 polymer ?
#
loop_
_entity_poly.entity_id
_entity_poly.type
_entity_poly.pdbx_seq_one_letter_code
_entity_poly.pdbx_strand_id
1 'polypeptide(L)'
;MKKTLFKSVGLCALAFSQFAVADANVDFGISAPQLNAQSYILMDYNSGNVLASLNPDQRQYPASLTKMMTSYVVGDALKQGKVKNSDMVTVTENSWAQKFPGSSLMFLDLNTQVSVADLMRGLIIVSGNDAAVALAEHTSGSQQAFIDQMNKFAQQFGLKNTHFTTVHGLDEPNQYSSARDMAIIGAHIIRDQPEEYKIYAEKEFKYNIKKPQPNRNGLLWDKTMNVDGMKTGHTSQAGYNLVASATNSNTRLISVVMGVETYKGREVESKKLLQWGFANFETIKSLPAGQAVSEQSVYYGEADKVQLGSVQDSFVTVPKGKASELKARYELERKNLEAPLAKGQVIGKVIYQLDGKDVASSDLQVLQDVPEAGIFGKAWDWVVLTVKSLFD
;
A
#
# COMPACT_ATOMS: atom_id res chain seq x y z
N MET A 1 -27.93 2.77 48.65
CA MET A 1 -28.01 3.25 47.25
C MET A 1 -26.72 3.93 46.84
N LYS A 2 -25.78 3.21 46.22
CA LYS A 2 -24.71 3.78 45.39
C LYS A 2 -24.44 2.76 44.28
N LYS A 3 -24.97 3.02 43.08
CA LYS A 3 -24.70 2.24 41.86
C LYS A 3 -23.36 2.70 41.31
N THR A 4 -22.34 1.85 41.39
CA THR A 4 -21.06 2.06 40.72
C THR A 4 -21.24 1.68 39.25
N LEU A 5 -21.25 2.69 38.38
CA LEU A 5 -21.37 2.54 36.94
C LEU A 5 -19.98 2.14 36.39
N PHE A 6 -19.75 0.86 36.12
CA PHE A 6 -18.59 0.43 35.32
C PHE A 6 -18.85 0.83 33.87
N LYS A 7 -18.29 1.96 33.44
CA LYS A 7 -18.14 2.27 32.02
C LYS A 7 -16.97 1.46 31.50
N SER A 8 -17.25 0.38 30.78
CA SER A 8 -16.30 -0.30 29.91
C SER A 8 -15.85 0.68 28.84
N VAL A 9 -14.62 1.18 28.98
CA VAL A 9 -13.91 1.91 27.92
C VAL A 9 -13.55 0.85 26.87
N GLY A 10 -14.40 0.70 25.87
CA GLY A 10 -14.09 -0.07 24.67
C GLY A 10 -12.91 0.62 23.98
N LEU A 11 -11.76 -0.05 24.00
CA LEU A 11 -10.59 0.36 23.24
C LEU A 11 -10.97 0.24 21.76
N CYS A 12 -11.31 1.35 21.09
CA CYS A 12 -11.35 1.39 19.64
C CYS A 12 -9.93 1.16 19.11
N ALA A 13 -9.56 -0.10 18.91
CA ALA A 13 -8.42 -0.43 18.08
C ALA A 13 -8.74 0.07 16.67
N LEU A 14 -8.12 1.17 16.27
CA LEU A 14 -8.07 1.57 14.86
C LEU A 14 -7.40 0.41 14.12
N ALA A 15 -8.21 -0.43 13.49
CA ALA A 15 -7.74 -1.49 12.62
C ALA A 15 -7.05 -0.84 11.42
N PHE A 16 -5.73 -0.69 11.49
CA PHE A 16 -4.93 -0.42 10.31
C PHE A 16 -5.06 -1.63 9.40
N SER A 17 -5.66 -1.46 8.22
CA SER A 17 -5.73 -2.50 7.21
C SER A 17 -4.31 -2.80 6.73
N GLN A 18 -3.76 -3.92 7.21
CA GLN A 18 -2.53 -4.47 6.67
C GLN A 18 -2.78 -4.71 5.18
N PHE A 19 -1.91 -4.17 4.32
CA PHE A 19 -1.85 -4.58 2.93
C PHE A 19 -1.31 -6.01 2.95
N ALA A 20 -2.21 -7.00 3.00
CA ALA A 20 -1.81 -8.38 2.88
C ALA A 20 -1.43 -8.63 1.42
N VAL A 21 -0.12 -8.67 1.13
CA VAL A 21 0.34 -9.24 -0.14
C VAL A 21 0.04 -10.73 -0.05
N ALA A 22 -0.80 -11.24 -0.94
CA ALA A 22 -1.08 -12.66 -1.00
C ALA A 22 0.22 -13.41 -1.34
N ASP A 23 0.70 -14.26 -0.42
CA ASP A 23 1.90 -15.09 -0.61
C ASP A 23 1.69 -16.21 -1.66
N ALA A 24 0.46 -16.42 -2.13
CA ALA A 24 0.15 -17.42 -3.14
C ALA A 24 0.38 -16.86 -4.55
N ASN A 25 1.53 -17.20 -5.16
CA ASN A 25 1.70 -17.11 -6.61
C ASN A 25 0.78 -18.15 -7.26
N VAL A 26 -0.42 -17.72 -7.67
CA VAL A 26 -1.33 -18.57 -8.43
C VAL A 26 -0.82 -18.65 -9.86
N ASP A 27 -0.35 -19.84 -10.26
CA ASP A 27 0.12 -20.08 -11.61
C ASP A 27 -1.06 -20.27 -12.57
N PHE A 28 -1.32 -19.24 -13.36
CA PHE A 28 -2.33 -19.26 -14.43
C PHE A 28 -1.79 -19.81 -15.77
N GLY A 29 -0.57 -20.34 -15.80
CA GLY A 29 0.09 -20.80 -17.03
C GLY A 29 0.51 -19.67 -17.97
N ILE A 30 0.51 -18.42 -17.49
CA ILE A 30 0.88 -17.23 -18.26
C ILE A 30 2.35 -16.93 -17.97
N SER A 31 3.20 -17.11 -18.98
CA SER A 31 4.64 -16.85 -18.84
C SER A 31 4.93 -15.36 -18.62
N ALA A 32 5.65 -15.06 -17.54
CA ALA A 32 6.14 -13.72 -17.25
C ALA A 32 7.15 -13.25 -18.32
N PRO A 33 7.21 -11.94 -18.61
CA PRO A 33 8.18 -11.41 -19.56
C PRO A 33 9.61 -11.51 -19.00
N GLN A 34 10.59 -11.83 -19.84
CA GLN A 34 11.99 -11.66 -19.49
C GLN A 34 12.35 -10.18 -19.41
N LEU A 35 12.95 -9.74 -18.30
CA LEU A 35 13.34 -8.35 -18.08
C LEU A 35 14.84 -8.25 -17.77
N ASN A 36 15.44 -7.14 -18.19
CA ASN A 36 16.84 -6.81 -17.87
C ASN A 36 16.92 -6.03 -16.55
N ALA A 37 16.67 -6.70 -15.43
CA ALA A 37 16.72 -6.14 -14.09
C ALA A 37 17.22 -7.19 -13.08
N GLN A 38 17.90 -6.77 -12.00
CA GLN A 38 18.34 -7.67 -10.94
C GLN A 38 17.16 -8.20 -10.11
N SER A 39 16.17 -7.35 -9.87
CA SER A 39 14.91 -7.75 -9.24
C SER A 39 13.74 -6.95 -9.80
N TYR A 40 12.55 -7.55 -9.82
CA TYR A 40 11.31 -6.85 -10.12
C TYR A 40 10.09 -7.48 -9.47
N ILE A 41 9.01 -6.70 -9.40
CA ILE A 41 7.68 -7.18 -9.07
C ILE A 41 6.63 -6.41 -9.89
N LEU A 42 5.56 -7.09 -10.27
CA LEU A 42 4.31 -6.50 -10.75
C LEU A 42 3.20 -6.92 -9.81
N MET A 43 2.51 -5.94 -9.23
CA MET A 43 1.44 -6.16 -8.26
C MET A 43 0.18 -5.44 -8.72
N ASP A 44 -0.97 -6.10 -8.62
CA ASP A 44 -2.25 -5.39 -8.70
C ASP A 44 -2.49 -4.63 -7.41
N TYR A 45 -2.78 -3.34 -7.53
CA TYR A 45 -2.97 -2.45 -6.39
C TYR A 45 -4.20 -2.82 -5.54
N ASN A 46 -5.31 -3.22 -6.16
CA ASN A 46 -6.56 -3.42 -5.42
C ASN A 46 -6.59 -4.78 -4.71
N SER A 47 -6.12 -5.84 -5.38
CA SER A 47 -6.12 -7.20 -4.81
C SER A 47 -4.85 -7.52 -4.02
N GLY A 48 -3.75 -6.80 -4.26
CA GLY A 48 -2.43 -7.12 -3.71
C GLY A 48 -1.77 -8.34 -4.36
N ASN A 49 -2.37 -8.93 -5.40
CA ASN A 49 -1.82 -10.11 -6.08
C ASN A 49 -0.54 -9.76 -6.82
N VAL A 50 0.48 -10.61 -6.64
CA VAL A 50 1.71 -10.56 -7.42
C VAL A 50 1.51 -11.30 -8.73
N LEU A 51 1.64 -10.60 -9.85
CA LEU A 51 1.39 -11.13 -11.19
C LEU A 51 2.67 -11.66 -11.86
N ALA A 52 3.81 -11.05 -11.55
CA ALA A 52 5.12 -11.49 -12.00
C ALA A 52 6.19 -10.96 -11.03
N SER A 53 7.25 -11.73 -10.81
CA SER A 53 8.37 -11.27 -10.00
C SER A 53 9.67 -12.01 -10.33
N LEU A 54 10.79 -11.36 -10.00
CA LEU A 54 12.12 -11.94 -9.96
C LEU A 54 12.84 -11.36 -8.73
N ASN A 55 13.32 -12.23 -7.85
CA ASN A 55 14.00 -11.84 -6.60
C ASN A 55 13.25 -10.74 -5.81
N PRO A 56 11.91 -10.82 -5.63
CA PRO A 56 11.11 -9.70 -5.11
C PRO A 56 11.49 -9.28 -3.69
N ASP A 57 12.07 -10.19 -2.91
CA ASP A 57 12.47 -10.01 -1.52
C ASP A 57 13.98 -9.81 -1.33
N GLN A 58 14.75 -9.78 -2.42
CA GLN A 58 16.19 -9.51 -2.37
C GLN A 58 16.43 -8.06 -1.92
N ARG A 59 17.28 -7.90 -0.90
CA ARG A 59 17.71 -6.59 -0.41
C ARG A 59 18.60 -5.91 -1.44
N GLN A 60 18.27 -4.66 -1.77
CA GLN A 60 19.03 -3.79 -2.64
C GLN A 60 19.06 -2.35 -2.11
N TYR A 61 20.03 -1.58 -2.57
CA TYR A 61 20.07 -0.15 -2.29
C TYR A 61 18.86 0.55 -2.93
N PRO A 62 18.01 1.25 -2.15
CA PRO A 62 16.80 1.87 -2.67
C PRO A 62 17.09 3.13 -3.50
N ALA A 63 18.27 3.74 -3.34
CA ALA A 63 18.57 5.05 -3.90
C ALA A 63 17.44 6.06 -3.58
N SER A 64 17.13 6.97 -4.51
CA SER A 64 16.02 7.92 -4.34
C SER A 64 14.62 7.31 -4.20
N LEU A 65 14.43 5.99 -4.33
CA LEU A 65 13.15 5.36 -3.95
C LEU A 65 12.86 5.55 -2.46
N THR A 66 13.88 5.75 -1.61
CA THR A 66 13.71 6.15 -0.20
C THR A 66 12.80 7.36 -0.03
N LYS A 67 12.79 8.30 -0.98
CA LYS A 67 11.94 9.49 -0.93
C LYS A 67 10.45 9.18 -1.02
N MET A 68 10.06 7.98 -1.44
CA MET A 68 8.67 7.51 -1.33
C MET A 68 8.25 7.45 0.14
N MET A 69 9.07 6.82 1.00
CA MET A 69 8.80 6.80 2.45
C MET A 69 8.90 8.20 3.06
N THR A 70 9.85 9.02 2.63
CA THR A 70 9.93 10.43 3.08
C THR A 70 8.66 11.20 2.75
N SER A 71 8.14 11.06 1.53
CA SER A 71 6.87 11.69 1.13
C SER A 71 5.68 11.14 1.90
N TYR A 72 5.71 9.84 2.26
CA TYR A 72 4.65 9.23 3.06
C TYR A 72 4.61 9.82 4.47
N VAL A 73 5.76 9.93 5.15
CA VAL A 73 5.84 10.51 6.50
C VAL A 73 5.32 11.95 6.53
N VAL A 74 5.71 12.76 5.54
CA VAL A 74 5.23 14.16 5.44
C VAL A 74 3.73 14.19 5.11
N GLY A 75 3.26 13.34 4.20
CA GLY A 75 1.83 13.22 3.87
C GLY A 75 0.99 12.82 5.08
N ASP A 76 1.45 11.87 5.89
CA ASP A 76 0.79 11.50 7.14
C ASP A 76 0.74 12.68 8.14
N ALA A 77 1.83 13.44 8.27
CA ALA A 77 1.86 14.65 9.09
C ALA A 77 0.89 15.74 8.58
N LEU A 78 0.78 15.93 7.26
CA LEU A 78 -0.19 16.83 6.62
C LEU A 78 -1.63 16.39 6.92
N LYS A 79 -1.93 15.10 6.72
CA LYS A 79 -3.24 14.50 6.97
C LYS A 79 -3.68 14.61 8.44
N GLN A 80 -2.72 14.52 9.37
CA GLN A 80 -2.95 14.72 10.81
C GLN A 80 -2.99 16.20 11.23
N GLY A 81 -2.74 17.14 10.31
CA GLY A 81 -2.70 18.57 10.61
C GLY A 81 -1.51 19.02 11.46
N LYS A 82 -0.46 18.20 11.57
CA LYS A 82 0.77 18.51 12.31
C LYS A 82 1.66 19.51 11.55
N VAL A 83 1.59 19.47 10.23
CA VAL A 83 2.20 20.44 9.31
C VAL A 83 1.16 20.86 8.29
N LYS A 84 1.34 22.01 7.67
CA LYS A 84 0.48 22.52 6.60
C LYS A 84 1.30 22.83 5.37
N ASN A 85 0.68 22.68 4.21
CA ASN A 85 1.29 23.05 2.93
C ASN A 85 1.76 24.51 2.88
N SER A 86 1.11 25.40 3.63
CA SER A 86 1.45 26.83 3.74
C SER A 86 2.57 27.14 4.72
N ASP A 87 3.01 26.18 5.53
CA ASP A 87 4.06 26.42 6.52
C ASP A 87 5.36 26.78 5.81
N MET A 88 6.02 27.82 6.29
CA MET A 88 7.28 28.30 5.74
C MET A 88 8.44 27.67 6.51
N VAL A 89 9.26 26.92 5.79
CA VAL A 89 10.44 26.22 6.32
C VAL A 89 11.68 27.07 6.06
N THR A 90 12.42 27.39 7.11
CA THR A 90 13.73 28.05 6.98
C THR A 90 14.78 27.05 6.54
N VAL A 91 15.46 27.34 5.43
CA VAL A 91 16.57 26.53 4.93
C VAL A 91 17.79 26.71 5.83
N THR A 92 18.23 25.62 6.45
CA THR A 92 19.40 25.56 7.33
C THR A 92 20.66 25.20 6.54
N GLU A 93 21.82 25.22 7.20
CA GLU A 93 23.06 24.71 6.60
C GLU A 93 22.97 23.24 6.18
N ASN A 94 22.16 22.43 6.88
CA ASN A 94 22.00 21.01 6.59
C ASN A 94 21.17 20.77 5.32
N SER A 95 20.15 21.60 5.09
CA SER A 95 19.29 21.53 3.90
C SER A 95 19.76 22.42 2.76
N TRP A 96 20.95 23.01 2.85
CA TRP A 96 21.48 23.87 1.80
C TRP A 96 21.96 23.05 0.61
N ALA A 97 21.59 23.46 -0.61
CA ALA A 97 21.93 22.72 -1.83
C ALA A 97 23.43 22.45 -2.00
N GLN A 98 24.30 23.34 -1.51
CA GLN A 98 25.76 23.15 -1.60
C GLN A 98 26.30 21.96 -0.77
N LYS A 99 25.52 21.41 0.17
CA LYS A 99 25.89 20.19 0.91
C LYS A 99 25.77 18.90 0.09
N PHE A 100 25.15 18.96 -1.10
CA PHE A 100 24.84 17.77 -1.88
C PHE A 100 25.38 17.85 -3.32
N PRO A 101 26.69 18.12 -3.51
CA PRO A 101 27.29 18.27 -4.84
C PRO A 101 27.12 16.99 -5.67
N GLY A 102 26.80 17.15 -6.97
CA GLY A 102 26.66 16.02 -7.89
C GLY A 102 25.39 15.19 -7.75
N SER A 103 24.43 15.62 -6.92
CA SER A 103 23.17 14.91 -6.70
C SER A 103 21.95 15.69 -7.23
N SER A 104 20.74 15.13 -7.05
CA SER A 104 19.50 15.81 -7.45
C SER A 104 19.09 16.84 -6.39
N LEU A 105 18.79 18.08 -6.83
CA LEU A 105 18.56 19.22 -5.95
C LEU A 105 17.34 20.03 -6.39
N MET A 106 16.65 20.61 -5.41
CA MET A 106 15.69 21.69 -5.63
C MET A 106 16.39 23.06 -5.76
N PHE A 107 17.67 23.14 -5.34
CA PHE A 107 18.49 24.35 -5.29
C PHE A 107 18.03 25.33 -4.20
N LEU A 108 17.86 24.81 -2.99
CA LEU A 108 17.57 25.61 -1.80
C LEU A 108 18.78 26.49 -1.41
N ASP A 109 18.53 27.78 -1.16
CA ASP A 109 19.53 28.75 -0.70
C ASP A 109 19.47 28.93 0.82
N LEU A 110 20.63 29.02 1.47
CA LEU A 110 20.74 29.18 2.92
C LEU A 110 19.97 30.41 3.42
N ASN A 111 19.28 30.27 4.56
CA ASN A 111 18.48 31.31 5.23
C ASN A 111 17.24 31.79 4.45
N THR A 112 16.89 31.16 3.33
CA THR A 112 15.61 31.43 2.66
C THR A 112 14.45 30.70 3.35
N GLN A 113 13.21 31.10 3.04
CA GLN A 113 12.01 30.41 3.48
C GLN A 113 11.28 29.80 2.29
N VAL A 114 10.86 28.55 2.43
CA VAL A 114 10.18 27.78 1.37
C VAL A 114 8.96 27.10 1.92
N SER A 115 7.85 27.11 1.18
CA SER A 115 6.62 26.45 1.62
C SER A 115 6.80 24.93 1.66
N VAL A 116 6.12 24.25 2.59
CA VAL A 116 6.05 22.77 2.60
C VAL A 116 5.53 22.24 1.26
N ALA A 117 4.57 22.93 0.63
CA ALA A 117 4.06 22.55 -0.68
C ALA A 117 5.15 22.52 -1.78
N ASP A 118 6.00 23.54 -1.83
CA ASP A 118 7.11 23.61 -2.80
C ASP A 118 8.20 22.58 -2.47
N LEU A 119 8.50 22.37 -1.20
CA LEU A 119 9.45 21.34 -0.77
C LEU A 119 8.96 19.93 -1.13
N MET A 120 7.67 19.64 -0.94
CA MET A 120 7.06 18.37 -1.36
C MET A 120 7.14 18.16 -2.87
N ARG A 121 6.86 19.20 -3.66
CA ARG A 121 7.08 19.16 -5.13
C ARG A 121 8.55 18.95 -5.49
N GLY A 122 9.47 19.63 -4.81
CA GLY A 122 10.91 19.45 -4.96
C GLY A 122 11.38 18.02 -4.66
N LEU A 123 10.87 17.44 -3.58
CA LEU A 123 11.12 16.06 -3.18
C LEU A 123 10.58 15.07 -4.24
N ILE A 124 9.32 15.23 -4.64
CA ILE A 124 8.59 14.27 -5.46
C ILE A 124 9.00 14.37 -6.94
N ILE A 125 8.98 15.56 -7.53
CA ILE A 125 9.13 15.75 -8.98
C ILE A 125 10.61 15.65 -9.38
N VAL A 126 11.46 16.43 -8.72
CA VAL A 126 12.88 16.59 -9.12
C VAL A 126 13.84 15.73 -8.28
N SER A 127 13.34 15.09 -7.23
CA SER A 127 14.11 14.21 -6.33
C SER A 127 15.15 14.98 -5.49
N GLY A 128 14.83 16.20 -5.06
CA GLY A 128 15.74 17.07 -4.29
C GLY A 128 16.17 16.46 -2.96
N ASN A 129 17.48 16.29 -2.76
CA ASN A 129 18.06 15.84 -1.49
C ASN A 129 18.00 16.92 -0.41
N ASP A 130 18.24 18.16 -0.80
CA ASP A 130 18.08 19.38 0.01
C ASP A 130 16.65 19.52 0.56
N ALA A 131 15.65 19.34 -0.30
CA ALA A 131 14.24 19.34 0.09
C ALA A 131 13.88 18.23 1.09
N ALA A 132 14.46 17.04 0.92
CA ALA A 132 14.25 15.93 1.87
C ALA A 132 14.74 16.26 3.28
N VAL A 133 15.91 16.88 3.40
CA VAL A 133 16.45 17.31 4.70
C VAL A 133 15.62 18.43 5.31
N ALA A 134 15.24 19.45 4.52
CA ALA A 134 14.39 20.55 5.01
C ALA A 134 13.04 20.04 5.55
N LEU A 135 12.38 19.15 4.81
CA LEU A 135 11.12 18.55 5.24
C LEU A 135 11.29 17.71 6.51
N ALA A 136 12.37 16.94 6.60
CA ALA A 136 12.63 16.10 7.76
C ALA A 136 12.86 16.91 9.05
N GLU A 137 13.71 17.93 8.97
CA GLU A 137 13.98 18.83 10.09
C GLU A 137 12.72 19.60 10.51
N HIS A 138 11.92 20.09 9.55
CA HIS A 138 10.67 20.78 9.86
C HIS A 138 9.62 19.86 10.51
N THR A 139 9.45 18.65 9.98
CA THR A 139 8.38 17.73 10.40
C THR A 139 8.69 17.05 11.74
N SER A 140 9.96 16.75 12.01
CA SER A 140 10.37 15.91 13.15
C SER A 140 11.44 16.55 14.04
N GLY A 141 11.85 17.78 13.76
CA GLY A 141 12.89 18.52 14.51
C GLY A 141 14.32 18.08 14.19
N SER A 142 14.55 16.88 13.67
CA SER A 142 15.85 16.38 13.22
C SER A 142 15.72 15.26 12.19
N GLN A 143 16.78 15.02 11.41
CA GLN A 143 16.82 13.91 10.47
C GLN A 143 16.71 12.54 11.17
N GLN A 144 17.37 12.35 12.32
CA GLN A 144 17.30 11.08 13.05
C GLN A 144 15.88 10.76 13.51
N ALA A 145 15.19 11.72 14.13
CA ALA A 145 13.81 11.53 14.55
C ALA A 145 12.87 11.24 13.37
N PHE A 146 13.14 11.81 12.20
CA PHE A 146 12.40 11.52 10.97
C PHE A 146 12.68 10.11 10.46
N ILE A 147 13.93 9.67 10.44
CA ILE A 147 14.35 8.31 10.04
C ILE A 147 13.69 7.26 10.96
N ASP A 148 13.60 7.54 12.26
CA ASP A 148 12.91 6.67 13.21
C ASP A 148 11.41 6.51 12.84
N GLN A 149 10.76 7.59 12.37
CA GLN A 149 9.38 7.53 11.86
C GLN A 149 9.29 6.74 10.55
N MET A 150 10.23 6.92 9.62
CA MET A 150 10.28 6.13 8.38
C MET A 150 10.36 4.63 8.69
N ASN A 151 11.22 4.22 9.63
CA ASN A 151 11.36 2.83 10.04
C ASN A 151 10.15 2.32 10.85
N LYS A 152 9.48 3.20 11.62
CA LYS A 152 8.20 2.87 12.27
C LYS A 152 7.13 2.54 11.24
N PHE A 153 6.99 3.33 10.17
CA PHE A 153 6.06 2.99 9.09
C PHE A 153 6.47 1.72 8.36
N ALA A 154 7.76 1.48 8.12
CA ALA A 154 8.23 0.22 7.56
C ALA A 154 7.77 -0.99 8.39
N GLN A 155 7.86 -0.91 9.72
CA GLN A 155 7.33 -1.95 10.61
C GLN A 155 5.79 -2.05 10.54
N GLN A 156 5.08 -0.91 10.55
CA GLN A 156 3.61 -0.89 10.50
C GLN A 156 3.05 -1.46 9.19
N PHE A 157 3.75 -1.26 8.08
CA PHE A 157 3.39 -1.84 6.78
C PHE A 157 3.83 -3.31 6.65
N GLY A 158 4.56 -3.85 7.64
CA GLY A 158 5.06 -5.21 7.61
C GLY A 158 6.20 -5.44 6.60
N LEU A 159 6.97 -4.40 6.26
CA LEU A 159 8.10 -4.49 5.33
C LEU A 159 9.22 -5.33 5.96
N LYS A 160 9.48 -6.51 5.39
CA LYS A 160 10.44 -7.47 5.98
C LYS A 160 11.89 -7.23 5.55
N ASN A 161 12.08 -6.49 4.46
CA ASN A 161 13.36 -6.32 3.80
C ASN A 161 13.69 -4.84 3.56
N THR A 162 13.25 -3.96 4.46
CA THR A 162 13.48 -2.51 4.37
C THR A 162 14.05 -1.94 5.65
N HIS A 163 15.09 -1.11 5.52
CA HIS A 163 15.63 -0.29 6.59
C HIS A 163 16.16 1.03 6.00
N PHE A 164 15.74 2.15 6.57
CA PHE A 164 16.19 3.48 6.16
C PHE A 164 17.20 4.05 7.15
N THR A 165 18.28 4.63 6.63
CA THR A 165 19.30 5.34 7.42
C THR A 165 19.45 6.80 6.99
N THR A 166 18.79 7.20 5.89
CA THR A 166 18.77 8.59 5.40
C THR A 166 17.36 8.97 4.96
N VAL A 167 17.10 10.28 4.90
CA VAL A 167 15.82 10.84 4.42
C VAL A 167 15.75 10.97 2.90
N HIS A 168 16.87 10.77 2.21
CA HIS A 168 16.99 11.04 0.77
C HIS A 168 17.41 9.82 -0.06
N GLY A 169 18.02 8.80 0.54
CA GLY A 169 18.47 7.61 -0.16
C GLY A 169 19.83 7.73 -0.87
N LEU A 170 20.71 8.64 -0.45
CA LEU A 170 22.14 8.50 -0.78
C LEU A 170 22.67 7.20 -0.17
N ASP A 171 23.68 6.60 -0.80
CA ASP A 171 24.23 5.32 -0.37
C ASP A 171 24.84 5.45 1.04
N GLU A 172 24.33 4.65 1.96
CA GLU A 172 24.80 4.53 3.34
C GLU A 172 24.76 3.05 3.72
N PRO A 173 25.71 2.55 4.53
CA PRO A 173 25.63 1.20 5.07
C PRO A 173 24.29 0.95 5.77
N ASN A 174 23.82 -0.30 5.72
CA ASN A 174 22.56 -0.75 6.30
C ASN A 174 21.29 -0.12 5.71
N GLN A 175 21.37 0.76 4.70
CA GLN A 175 20.18 1.21 3.98
C GLN A 175 19.82 0.21 2.88
N TYR A 176 18.65 -0.42 2.98
CA TYR A 176 18.18 -1.37 1.98
C TYR A 176 16.65 -1.38 1.87
N SER A 177 16.15 -1.86 0.74
CA SER A 177 14.74 -2.23 0.54
C SER A 177 14.66 -3.42 -0.43
N SER A 178 13.47 -3.82 -0.84
CA SER A 178 13.24 -4.85 -1.86
C SER A 178 12.19 -4.38 -2.88
N ALA A 179 12.08 -5.07 -4.02
CA ALA A 179 11.07 -4.74 -5.02
C ALA A 179 9.65 -4.88 -4.44
N ARG A 180 9.39 -5.92 -3.64
CA ARG A 180 8.12 -6.12 -2.95
C ARG A 180 7.82 -5.01 -1.96
N ASP A 181 8.76 -4.67 -1.10
CA ASP A 181 8.55 -3.65 -0.07
C ASP A 181 8.31 -2.27 -0.71
N MET A 182 9.00 -1.96 -1.81
CA MET A 182 8.77 -0.72 -2.56
C MET A 182 7.39 -0.69 -3.25
N ALA A 183 6.88 -1.84 -3.71
CA ALA A 183 5.52 -1.93 -4.23
C ALA A 183 4.47 -1.69 -3.13
N ILE A 184 4.71 -2.24 -1.93
CA ILE A 184 3.86 -2.02 -0.74
C ILE A 184 3.88 -0.54 -0.34
N ILE A 185 5.06 0.09 -0.26
CA ILE A 185 5.16 1.54 0.01
C ILE A 185 4.38 2.34 -1.04
N GLY A 186 4.52 1.99 -2.32
CA GLY A 186 3.77 2.63 -3.39
C GLY A 186 2.25 2.48 -3.21
N ALA A 187 1.77 1.30 -2.85
CA ALA A 187 0.36 1.05 -2.59
C ALA A 187 -0.16 1.88 -1.41
N HIS A 188 0.61 1.98 -0.32
CA HIS A 188 0.30 2.83 0.82
C HIS A 188 0.22 4.32 0.46
N ILE A 189 1.14 4.83 -0.37
CA ILE A 189 1.08 6.23 -0.84
C ILE A 189 -0.23 6.47 -1.61
N ILE A 190 -0.56 5.59 -2.56
CA ILE A 190 -1.76 5.73 -3.40
C ILE A 190 -3.04 5.67 -2.56
N ARG A 191 -3.09 4.74 -1.60
CA ARG A 191 -4.28 4.49 -0.78
C ARG A 191 -4.46 5.52 0.32
N ASP A 192 -3.40 5.83 1.05
CA ASP A 192 -3.49 6.55 2.31
C ASP A 192 -3.33 8.07 2.11
N GLN A 193 -2.64 8.49 1.03
CA GLN A 193 -2.26 9.87 0.71
C GLN A 193 -2.61 10.25 -0.75
N PRO A 194 -3.88 10.15 -1.17
CA PRO A 194 -4.27 10.33 -2.58
C PRO A 194 -4.06 11.77 -3.09
N GLU A 195 -4.07 12.78 -2.22
CA GLU A 195 -3.80 14.16 -2.62
C GLU A 195 -2.31 14.39 -2.89
N GLU A 196 -1.43 13.89 -2.02
CA GLU A 196 0.02 13.90 -2.22
C GLU A 196 0.42 13.04 -3.42
N TYR A 197 -0.27 11.92 -3.66
CA TYR A 197 0.01 11.05 -4.80
C TYR A 197 -0.15 11.78 -6.14
N LYS A 198 -1.10 12.72 -6.27
CA LYS A 198 -1.30 13.51 -7.51
C LYS A 198 -0.05 14.27 -7.95
N ILE A 199 0.81 14.68 -7.01
CA ILE A 199 2.05 15.41 -7.29
C ILE A 199 3.01 14.56 -8.14
N TYR A 200 2.97 13.24 -8.01
CA TYR A 200 3.86 12.33 -8.76
C TYR A 200 3.64 12.38 -10.28
N ALA A 201 2.45 12.80 -10.73
CA ALA A 201 2.12 12.98 -12.14
C ALA A 201 2.42 14.38 -12.68
N GLU A 202 2.78 15.35 -11.83
CA GLU A 202 3.22 16.68 -12.27
C GLU A 202 4.51 16.54 -13.10
N LYS A 203 4.51 17.05 -14.32
CA LYS A 203 5.57 16.79 -15.33
C LYS A 203 6.80 17.66 -15.16
N GLU A 204 6.67 18.80 -14.51
CA GLU A 204 7.78 19.73 -14.29
C GLU A 204 7.53 20.59 -13.07
N PHE A 205 8.60 21.09 -12.47
CA PHE A 205 8.54 21.97 -11.31
C PHE A 205 9.58 23.07 -11.43
N LYS A 206 9.20 24.30 -11.09
CA LYS A 206 10.08 25.47 -11.15
C LYS A 206 10.18 26.12 -9.78
N TYR A 207 11.39 26.17 -9.25
CA TYR A 207 11.71 26.88 -8.02
C TYR A 207 13.09 27.53 -8.13
N ASN A 208 13.17 28.83 -7.89
CA ASN A 208 14.41 29.61 -7.80
C ASN A 208 15.42 29.44 -8.97
N ILE A 209 14.92 29.05 -10.15
CA ILE A 209 15.72 28.81 -11.35
C ILE A 209 14.99 29.34 -12.60
N LYS A 210 15.74 29.58 -13.68
CA LYS A 210 15.19 30.16 -14.92
C LYS A 210 14.22 29.23 -15.64
N LYS A 211 14.57 27.94 -15.76
CA LYS A 211 13.80 26.91 -16.49
C LYS A 211 13.26 25.86 -15.52
N PRO A 212 12.03 25.36 -15.71
CA PRO A 212 11.51 24.27 -14.89
C PRO A 212 12.39 23.02 -15.01
N GLN A 213 12.49 22.27 -13.91
CA GLN A 213 13.10 20.95 -13.88
C GLN A 213 12.05 19.89 -14.23
N PRO A 214 12.34 18.94 -15.13
CA PRO A 214 11.40 17.90 -15.48
C PRO A 214 11.27 16.86 -14.38
N ASN A 215 10.10 16.24 -14.30
CA ASN A 215 9.93 14.99 -13.57
C ASN A 215 10.84 13.92 -14.18
N ARG A 216 11.55 13.18 -13.32
CA ARG A 216 12.52 12.17 -13.77
C ARG A 216 11.86 10.87 -14.25
N ASN A 217 10.56 10.69 -14.04
CA ASN A 217 9.81 9.54 -14.56
C ASN A 217 9.36 9.79 -16.01
N GLY A 218 10.15 9.33 -16.98
CA GLY A 218 9.83 9.50 -18.40
C GLY A 218 8.54 8.83 -18.86
N LEU A 219 8.02 7.85 -18.12
CA LEU A 219 6.78 7.16 -18.47
C LEU A 219 5.53 8.08 -18.38
N LEU A 220 5.60 9.21 -17.67
CA LEU A 220 4.53 10.21 -17.64
C LEU A 220 4.26 10.86 -19.01
N TRP A 221 5.19 10.75 -19.96
CA TRP A 221 5.03 11.24 -21.33
C TRP A 221 4.61 10.15 -22.32
N ASP A 222 4.49 8.90 -21.86
CA ASP A 222 4.05 7.80 -22.71
C ASP A 222 2.55 7.89 -22.96
N LYS A 223 2.16 8.11 -24.22
CA LYS A 223 0.75 8.24 -24.61
C LYS A 223 0.01 6.90 -24.74
N THR A 224 0.73 5.78 -24.66
CA THR A 224 0.17 4.43 -24.85
C THR A 224 -0.37 3.82 -23.56
N MET A 225 -0.18 4.47 -22.41
CA MET A 225 -0.58 3.99 -21.10
C MET A 225 -0.86 5.16 -20.16
N ASN A 226 -1.82 5.01 -19.25
CA ASN A 226 -2.06 6.02 -18.23
C ASN A 226 -1.16 5.79 -17.01
N VAL A 227 0.08 6.29 -17.08
CA VAL A 227 1.05 6.26 -15.99
C VAL A 227 0.92 7.54 -15.16
N ASP A 228 0.75 7.39 -13.85
CA ASP A 228 0.55 8.51 -12.92
C ASP A 228 1.55 8.53 -11.76
N GLY A 229 2.55 7.65 -11.79
CA GLY A 229 3.61 7.60 -10.78
C GLY A 229 4.70 6.57 -11.11
N MET A 230 5.71 6.39 -10.27
CA MET A 230 5.91 7.08 -9.00
C MET A 230 7.34 7.64 -8.92
N LYS A 231 8.34 6.84 -8.56
CA LYS A 231 9.68 7.36 -8.22
C LYS A 231 10.79 6.63 -8.96
N THR A 232 11.77 7.41 -9.40
CA THR A 232 13.02 6.91 -9.97
C THR A 232 14.14 6.96 -8.94
N GLY A 233 15.10 6.04 -9.06
CA GLY A 233 16.31 5.97 -8.24
C GLY A 233 17.53 5.62 -9.08
N HIS A 234 18.69 6.14 -8.68
CA HIS A 234 19.99 5.71 -9.22
C HIS A 234 21.11 6.06 -8.24
N THR A 235 21.97 5.08 -7.99
CA THR A 235 23.32 5.23 -7.45
C THR A 235 24.22 4.17 -8.10
N SER A 236 25.54 4.29 -7.94
CA SER A 236 26.47 3.30 -8.49
C SER A 236 26.26 1.89 -7.90
N GLN A 237 25.81 1.80 -6.65
CA GLN A 237 25.51 0.53 -5.98
C GLN A 237 24.11 -0.02 -6.32
N ALA A 238 23.15 0.86 -6.60
CA ALA A 238 21.76 0.47 -6.87
C ALA A 238 21.47 0.14 -8.34
N GLY A 239 22.32 0.60 -9.28
CA GLY A 239 21.92 0.69 -10.68
C GLY A 239 20.75 1.66 -10.86
N TYR A 240 19.94 1.46 -11.91
CA TYR A 240 18.77 2.28 -12.21
C TYR A 240 17.48 1.59 -11.74
N ASN A 241 16.72 2.29 -10.89
CA ASN A 241 15.49 1.79 -10.27
C ASN A 241 14.29 2.64 -10.70
N LEU A 242 13.11 2.01 -10.79
CA LEU A 242 11.83 2.69 -11.02
C LEU A 242 10.71 1.94 -10.31
N VAL A 243 9.94 2.66 -9.50
CA VAL A 243 8.58 2.29 -9.11
C VAL A 243 7.63 3.06 -10.03
N ALA A 244 6.83 2.35 -10.81
CA ALA A 244 5.81 2.94 -11.67
C ALA A 244 4.42 2.43 -11.28
N SER A 245 3.42 3.29 -11.48
CA SER A 245 2.02 2.91 -11.32
C SER A 245 1.24 3.40 -12.53
N ALA A 246 0.37 2.54 -13.02
CA ALA A 246 -0.48 2.83 -14.16
C ALA A 246 -1.88 2.27 -13.96
N THR A 247 -2.83 2.83 -14.70
CA THR A 247 -4.23 2.40 -14.67
C THR A 247 -4.77 2.08 -16.05
N ASN A 248 -5.63 1.08 -16.12
CA ASN A 248 -6.65 0.92 -17.15
C ASN A 248 -8.03 0.78 -16.47
N SER A 249 -9.13 0.86 -17.23
CA SER A 249 -10.53 0.93 -16.76
C SER A 249 -10.79 0.53 -15.30
N ASN A 250 -10.56 -0.72 -14.92
CA ASN A 250 -10.82 -1.24 -13.56
C ASN A 250 -9.56 -1.74 -12.83
N THR A 251 -8.37 -1.56 -13.39
CA THR A 251 -7.13 -2.21 -12.94
C THR A 251 -6.05 -1.18 -12.76
N ARG A 252 -5.46 -1.14 -11.56
CA ARG A 252 -4.27 -0.35 -11.27
C ARG A 252 -3.14 -1.32 -10.98
N LEU A 253 -2.04 -1.19 -11.69
CA LEU A 253 -0.85 -2.00 -11.50
C LEU A 253 0.30 -1.14 -10.96
N ILE A 254 1.06 -1.72 -10.05
CA ILE A 254 2.31 -1.16 -9.53
C ILE A 254 3.45 -2.07 -9.99
N SER A 255 4.39 -1.52 -10.76
CA SER A 255 5.62 -2.20 -11.13
C SER A 255 6.79 -1.61 -10.37
N VAL A 256 7.72 -2.48 -9.96
CA VAL A 256 9.03 -2.07 -9.45
C VAL A 256 10.10 -2.83 -10.20
N VAL A 257 11.08 -2.11 -10.73
CA VAL A 257 12.32 -2.69 -11.28
C VAL A 257 13.50 -2.08 -10.54
N MET A 258 14.47 -2.91 -10.16
CA MET A 258 15.69 -2.49 -9.47
C MET A 258 16.93 -3.13 -10.10
N GLY A 259 18.05 -2.40 -10.07
CA GLY A 259 19.32 -2.87 -10.61
C GLY A 259 19.37 -2.95 -12.13
N VAL A 260 18.69 -2.04 -12.84
CA VAL A 260 18.79 -1.95 -14.31
C VAL A 260 20.07 -1.23 -14.71
N GLU A 261 20.71 -1.64 -15.80
CA GLU A 261 22.01 -1.10 -16.22
C GLU A 261 21.95 0.35 -16.73
N THR A 262 20.85 0.76 -17.36
CA THR A 262 20.76 2.05 -18.03
C THR A 262 19.55 2.88 -17.60
N TYR A 263 19.71 4.21 -17.65
CA TYR A 263 18.66 5.19 -17.35
C TYR A 263 17.39 4.97 -18.16
N LYS A 264 17.53 4.63 -19.45
CA LYS A 264 16.38 4.35 -20.33
C LYS A 264 15.84 2.93 -20.17
N GLY A 265 16.70 1.97 -19.84
CA GLY A 265 16.32 0.59 -19.57
C GLY A 265 15.22 0.49 -18.52
N ARG A 266 15.33 1.17 -17.37
CA ARG A 266 14.32 1.08 -16.32
C ARG A 266 12.90 1.46 -16.78
N GLU A 267 12.79 2.43 -17.69
CA GLU A 267 11.50 2.86 -18.27
C GLU A 267 10.98 1.79 -19.24
N VAL A 268 11.86 1.24 -20.09
CA VAL A 268 11.53 0.17 -21.05
C VAL A 268 11.05 -1.09 -20.33
N GLU A 269 11.80 -1.57 -19.33
CA GLU A 269 11.47 -2.80 -18.59
C GLU A 269 10.18 -2.62 -17.78
N SER A 270 9.98 -1.47 -17.12
CA SER A 270 8.74 -1.17 -16.39
C SER A 270 7.53 -1.09 -17.31
N LYS A 271 7.67 -0.45 -18.49
CA LYS A 271 6.62 -0.38 -19.50
C LYS A 271 6.25 -1.78 -19.99
N LYS A 272 7.24 -2.62 -20.32
CA LYS A 272 7.03 -4.00 -20.76
C LYS A 272 6.24 -4.80 -19.73
N LEU A 273 6.61 -4.67 -18.45
CA LEU A 273 5.94 -5.35 -17.34
C LEU A 273 4.49 -4.90 -17.16
N LEU A 274 4.23 -3.58 -17.17
CA LEU A 274 2.88 -3.02 -17.07
C LEU A 274 1.99 -3.41 -18.26
N GLN A 275 2.51 -3.31 -19.49
CA GLN A 275 1.78 -3.72 -20.70
C GLN A 275 1.42 -5.20 -20.67
N TRP A 276 2.35 -6.06 -20.26
CA TRP A 276 2.08 -7.48 -20.09
C TRP A 276 0.98 -7.72 -19.05
N GLY A 277 1.01 -7.03 -17.90
CA GLY A 277 -0.03 -7.13 -16.89
C GLY A 277 -1.42 -6.80 -17.43
N PHE A 278 -1.57 -5.65 -18.09
CA PHE A 278 -2.85 -5.22 -18.67
C PHE A 278 -3.33 -6.07 -19.85
N ALA A 279 -2.41 -6.72 -20.56
CA ALA A 279 -2.74 -7.63 -21.66
C ALA A 279 -3.30 -8.96 -21.14
N ASN A 280 -2.80 -9.45 -20.01
CA ASN A 280 -3.05 -10.81 -19.54
C ASN A 280 -3.99 -10.91 -18.32
N PHE A 281 -4.19 -9.82 -17.58
CA PHE A 281 -4.98 -9.83 -16.35
C PHE A 281 -6.04 -8.74 -16.34
N GLU A 282 -7.10 -9.00 -15.58
CA GLU A 282 -8.10 -8.02 -15.18
C GLU A 282 -8.43 -8.18 -13.70
N THR A 283 -8.82 -7.06 -13.07
CA THR A 283 -9.19 -7.03 -11.66
C THR A 283 -10.67 -6.74 -11.52
N ILE A 284 -11.35 -7.60 -10.78
CA ILE A 284 -12.78 -7.50 -10.52
C ILE A 284 -13.03 -7.17 -9.06
N LYS A 285 -14.03 -6.32 -8.80
CA LYS A 285 -14.57 -6.15 -7.46
C LYS A 285 -15.42 -7.35 -7.13
N SER A 286 -14.91 -8.24 -6.27
CA SER A 286 -15.54 -9.52 -5.98
C SER A 286 -16.61 -9.42 -4.90
N LEU A 287 -16.41 -8.58 -3.87
CA LEU A 287 -17.40 -8.28 -2.83
C LEU A 287 -17.42 -6.77 -2.56
N PRO A 288 -18.54 -6.08 -2.83
CA PRO A 288 -18.72 -4.69 -2.42
C PRO A 288 -18.84 -4.54 -0.90
N ALA A 289 -18.27 -3.46 -0.36
CA ALA A 289 -18.32 -3.16 1.08
C ALA A 289 -19.78 -3.10 1.59
N GLY A 290 -20.06 -3.82 2.67
CA GLY A 290 -21.36 -3.86 3.33
C GLY A 290 -22.43 -4.68 2.61
N GLN A 291 -22.11 -5.30 1.47
CA GLN A 291 -23.04 -6.19 0.78
C GLN A 291 -23.02 -7.59 1.42
N ALA A 292 -24.20 -8.06 1.84
CA ALA A 292 -24.35 -9.42 2.35
C ALA A 292 -24.20 -10.46 1.23
N VAL A 293 -23.40 -11.48 1.51
CA VAL A 293 -23.11 -12.64 0.65
C VAL A 293 -23.83 -13.88 1.17
N SER A 294 -24.02 -13.96 2.49
CA SER A 294 -24.68 -15.07 3.16
C SER A 294 -25.38 -14.58 4.43
N GLU A 295 -26.37 -15.33 4.88
CA GLU A 295 -27.02 -15.17 6.19
C GLU A 295 -26.86 -16.49 6.94
N GLN A 296 -26.35 -16.44 8.17
CA GLN A 296 -26.10 -17.63 8.99
C GLN A 296 -26.82 -17.53 10.33
N SER A 297 -27.24 -18.68 10.87
CA SER A 297 -27.78 -18.75 12.23
C SER A 297 -26.70 -18.43 13.26
N VAL A 298 -27.09 -17.70 14.30
CA VAL A 298 -26.26 -17.41 15.47
C VAL A 298 -26.95 -17.98 16.69
N TYR A 299 -26.17 -18.67 17.52
CA TYR A 299 -26.62 -19.15 18.83
C TYR A 299 -26.16 -18.19 19.92
N TYR A 300 -26.89 -18.19 21.02
CA TYR A 300 -26.62 -17.43 22.22
C TYR A 300 -26.65 -15.91 22.03
N GLY A 301 -27.21 -15.41 20.92
CA GLY A 301 -27.22 -14.00 20.53
C GLY A 301 -28.59 -13.33 20.66
N GLU A 302 -28.62 -12.00 20.81
CA GLU A 302 -29.87 -11.22 20.79
C GLU A 302 -30.60 -11.31 19.42
N ALA A 303 -29.89 -11.72 18.38
CA ALA A 303 -30.42 -12.04 17.07
C ALA A 303 -30.11 -13.49 16.71
N ASP A 304 -31.10 -14.20 16.16
CA ASP A 304 -30.98 -15.60 15.75
C ASP A 304 -30.16 -15.78 14.45
N LYS A 305 -29.83 -14.68 13.77
CA LYS A 305 -29.14 -14.67 12.48
C LYS A 305 -28.20 -13.47 12.33
N VAL A 306 -27.18 -13.65 11.51
CA VAL A 306 -26.20 -12.62 11.15
C VAL A 306 -25.93 -12.60 9.65
N GLN A 307 -25.71 -11.41 9.09
CA GLN A 307 -25.31 -11.23 7.71
C GLN A 307 -23.79 -11.25 7.62
N LEU A 308 -23.31 -12.00 6.63
CA LEU A 308 -21.89 -12.17 6.37
C LEU A 308 -21.55 -11.57 5.01
N GLY A 309 -20.41 -10.89 4.92
CA GLY A 309 -19.91 -10.28 3.70
C GLY A 309 -18.53 -9.70 3.94
N SER A 310 -18.24 -8.55 3.34
CA SER A 310 -17.00 -7.81 3.61
C SER A 310 -17.32 -6.41 4.10
N VAL A 311 -16.60 -5.92 5.10
CA VAL A 311 -16.76 -4.52 5.57
C VAL A 311 -16.02 -3.52 4.70
N GLN A 312 -15.19 -4.01 3.77
CA GLN A 312 -14.44 -3.22 2.78
C GLN A 312 -14.63 -3.81 1.38
N ASP A 313 -14.31 -3.06 0.33
CA ASP A 313 -14.32 -3.63 -1.02
C ASP A 313 -13.24 -4.71 -1.13
N SER A 314 -13.62 -5.90 -1.59
CA SER A 314 -12.71 -6.99 -1.92
C SER A 314 -12.52 -7.07 -3.42
N PHE A 315 -11.28 -7.37 -3.85
CA PHE A 315 -10.91 -7.47 -5.25
C PHE A 315 -10.17 -8.77 -5.52
N VAL A 316 -10.35 -9.29 -6.72
CA VAL A 316 -9.67 -10.50 -7.21
C VAL A 316 -9.09 -10.20 -8.59
N THR A 317 -7.84 -10.59 -8.80
CA THR A 317 -7.19 -10.49 -10.12
C THR A 317 -7.15 -11.86 -10.78
N VAL A 318 -7.64 -11.94 -12.02
CA VAL A 318 -7.76 -13.17 -12.82
C VAL A 318 -7.19 -12.95 -14.22
N PRO A 319 -6.93 -14.02 -14.98
CA PRO A 319 -6.63 -13.91 -16.39
C PRO A 319 -7.74 -13.15 -17.13
N LYS A 320 -7.32 -12.31 -18.08
CA LYS A 320 -8.23 -11.46 -18.84
C LYS A 320 -9.24 -12.30 -19.63
N GLY A 321 -10.52 -11.95 -19.52
CA GLY A 321 -11.62 -12.65 -20.17
C GLY A 321 -12.15 -13.84 -19.37
N LYS A 322 -11.57 -14.15 -18.20
CA LYS A 322 -11.99 -15.28 -17.34
C LYS A 322 -12.88 -14.87 -16.18
N ALA A 323 -13.21 -13.58 -16.04
CA ALA A 323 -14.06 -13.09 -14.95
C ALA A 323 -15.43 -13.79 -14.86
N SER A 324 -16.07 -14.10 -15.98
CA SER A 324 -17.39 -14.78 -16.02
C SER A 324 -17.34 -16.26 -15.64
N GLU A 325 -16.15 -16.88 -15.67
CA GLU A 325 -15.94 -18.28 -15.33
C GLU A 325 -15.62 -18.46 -13.83
N LEU A 326 -15.36 -17.36 -13.11
CA LEU A 326 -15.02 -17.38 -11.71
C LEU A 326 -16.21 -17.81 -10.85
N LYS A 327 -16.02 -18.88 -10.07
CA LYS A 327 -16.99 -19.36 -9.10
C LYS A 327 -16.56 -18.93 -7.70
N ALA A 328 -17.53 -18.69 -6.81
CA ALA A 328 -17.25 -18.39 -5.42
C ALA A 328 -17.97 -19.40 -4.51
N ARG A 329 -17.29 -19.84 -3.45
CA ARG A 329 -17.88 -20.54 -2.31
C ARG A 329 -17.40 -19.87 -1.03
N TYR A 330 -18.08 -20.10 0.08
CA TYR A 330 -17.57 -19.69 1.39
C TYR A 330 -17.24 -20.90 2.25
N GLU A 331 -16.26 -20.72 3.13
CA GLU A 331 -15.86 -21.69 4.15
C GLU A 331 -15.84 -20.97 5.49
N LEU A 332 -16.62 -21.47 6.46
CA LEU A 332 -16.66 -20.94 7.81
C LEU A 332 -15.57 -21.61 8.66
N GLU A 333 -14.93 -20.85 9.55
CA GLU A 333 -13.95 -21.41 10.50
C GLU A 333 -14.60 -22.35 11.53
N ARG A 334 -15.89 -22.16 11.79
CA ARG A 334 -16.69 -22.94 12.73
C ARG A 334 -18.02 -23.33 12.10
N LYS A 335 -18.51 -24.53 12.44
CA LYS A 335 -19.81 -25.05 11.98
C LYS A 335 -20.98 -24.19 12.49
N ASN A 336 -20.89 -23.74 13.75
CA ASN A 336 -21.89 -22.91 14.40
C ASN A 336 -21.27 -21.56 14.76
N LEU A 337 -22.02 -20.48 14.54
CA LEU A 337 -21.67 -19.15 15.01
C LEU A 337 -22.33 -18.90 16.35
N GLU A 338 -21.57 -18.40 17.30
CA GLU A 338 -22.02 -18.12 18.67
C GLU A 338 -21.73 -16.66 19.01
N ALA A 339 -22.67 -16.00 19.67
CA ALA A 339 -22.47 -14.65 20.18
C ALA A 339 -21.52 -14.65 21.40
N PRO A 340 -20.82 -13.53 21.67
CA PRO A 340 -20.91 -12.25 20.97
C PRO A 340 -20.14 -12.24 19.64
N LEU A 341 -20.76 -11.65 18.61
CA LEU A 341 -20.11 -11.38 17.33
C LEU A 341 -19.94 -9.87 17.15
N ALA A 342 -18.76 -9.44 16.74
CA ALA A 342 -18.47 -8.04 16.45
C ALA A 342 -18.50 -7.77 14.94
N LYS A 343 -18.98 -6.60 14.51
CA LYS A 343 -18.87 -6.14 13.13
C LYS A 343 -17.40 -6.12 12.69
N GLY A 344 -17.13 -6.70 11.54
CA GLY A 344 -15.77 -6.86 10.99
C GLY A 344 -15.02 -8.07 11.52
N GLN A 345 -15.57 -8.82 12.48
CA GLN A 345 -15.00 -10.09 12.91
C GLN A 345 -14.94 -11.06 11.72
N VAL A 346 -13.74 -11.56 11.43
CA VAL A 346 -13.51 -12.61 10.44
C VAL A 346 -14.02 -13.93 11.02
N ILE A 347 -14.86 -14.62 10.26
CA ILE A 347 -15.51 -15.88 10.67
C ILE A 347 -15.34 -17.00 9.64
N GLY A 348 -14.59 -16.72 8.57
CA GLY A 348 -14.44 -17.59 7.43
C GLY A 348 -13.77 -16.89 6.26
N LYS A 349 -13.84 -17.53 5.10
CA LYS A 349 -13.30 -17.01 3.84
C LYS A 349 -14.28 -17.20 2.71
N VAL A 350 -14.27 -16.28 1.75
CA VAL A 350 -14.80 -16.53 0.41
C VAL A 350 -13.64 -17.02 -0.45
N ILE A 351 -13.80 -18.18 -1.07
CA ILE A 351 -12.82 -18.81 -1.94
C ILE A 351 -13.30 -18.72 -3.38
N TYR A 352 -12.43 -18.20 -4.24
CA TYR A 352 -12.70 -18.02 -5.66
C TYR A 352 -12.01 -19.13 -6.45
N GLN A 353 -12.78 -19.78 -7.33
CA GLN A 353 -12.34 -20.88 -8.16
C GLN A 353 -12.39 -20.55 -9.64
N LEU A 354 -11.32 -20.92 -10.35
CA LEU A 354 -11.26 -20.90 -11.81
C LEU A 354 -10.76 -22.27 -12.28
N ASP A 355 -11.43 -22.87 -13.26
CA ASP A 355 -11.12 -24.21 -13.78
C ASP A 355 -10.98 -25.29 -12.68
N GLY A 356 -11.79 -25.17 -11.62
CA GLY A 356 -11.80 -26.08 -10.48
C GLY A 356 -10.63 -25.92 -9.49
N LYS A 357 -9.76 -24.92 -9.69
CA LYS A 357 -8.67 -24.59 -8.77
C LYS A 357 -9.00 -23.34 -7.97
N ASP A 358 -8.63 -23.32 -6.69
CA ASP A 358 -8.72 -22.13 -5.85
C ASP A 358 -7.66 -21.12 -6.29
N VAL A 359 -8.09 -19.94 -6.75
CA VAL A 359 -7.22 -18.91 -7.35
C VAL A 359 -7.16 -17.62 -6.54
N ALA A 360 -8.05 -17.43 -5.58
CA ALA A 360 -7.99 -16.32 -4.64
C ALA A 360 -8.86 -16.62 -3.41
N SER A 361 -8.64 -15.88 -2.33
CA SER A 361 -9.54 -15.86 -1.20
C SER A 361 -9.66 -14.46 -0.62
N SER A 362 -10.80 -14.14 -0.03
CA SER A 362 -11.01 -12.95 0.79
C SER A 362 -11.64 -13.32 2.12
N ASP A 363 -11.42 -12.49 3.13
CA ASP A 363 -12.02 -12.70 4.45
C ASP A 363 -13.55 -12.55 4.37
N LEU A 364 -14.26 -13.46 5.04
CA LEU A 364 -15.71 -13.36 5.25
C LEU A 364 -15.95 -12.86 6.67
N GLN A 365 -16.63 -11.73 6.76
CA GLN A 365 -16.79 -10.96 7.99
C GLN A 365 -18.26 -10.77 8.37
N VAL A 366 -18.48 -10.60 9.66
CA VAL A 366 -19.76 -10.20 10.25
C VAL A 366 -20.07 -8.75 9.88
N LEU A 367 -21.27 -8.45 9.36
CA LEU A 367 -21.65 -7.10 8.92
C LEU A 367 -22.31 -6.24 10.00
N GLN A 368 -22.75 -6.86 11.10
CA GLN A 368 -23.41 -6.19 12.23
C GLN A 368 -23.04 -6.85 13.56
N ASP A 369 -23.00 -6.07 14.64
CA ASP A 369 -22.80 -6.62 15.98
C ASP A 369 -23.97 -7.54 16.37
N VAL A 370 -23.65 -8.67 17.01
CA VAL A 370 -24.62 -9.58 17.63
C VAL A 370 -24.20 -9.76 19.09
N PRO A 371 -24.77 -8.97 20.03
CA PRO A 371 -24.54 -9.14 21.45
C PRO A 371 -25.08 -10.48 21.96
N GLU A 372 -24.62 -10.88 23.14
CA GLU A 372 -25.14 -12.07 23.80
C GLU A 372 -26.62 -11.91 24.20
N ALA A 373 -27.41 -12.97 24.02
CA ALA A 373 -28.76 -13.07 24.54
C ALA A 373 -28.82 -13.02 26.07
N GLY A 374 -29.99 -12.66 26.60
CA GLY A 374 -30.31 -12.87 28.02
C GLY A 374 -30.32 -14.35 28.42
N ILE A 375 -30.38 -14.61 29.73
CA ILE A 375 -30.26 -15.96 30.33
C ILE A 375 -31.24 -16.98 29.71
N PHE A 376 -32.48 -16.58 29.41
CA PHE A 376 -33.48 -17.46 28.80
C PHE A 376 -33.15 -17.85 27.36
N GLY A 377 -32.67 -16.91 26.54
CA GLY A 377 -32.24 -17.19 25.16
C GLY A 377 -31.05 -18.13 25.16
N LYS A 378 -30.08 -17.89 26.05
CA LYS A 378 -28.92 -18.78 26.19
C LYS A 378 -29.29 -20.21 26.59
N ALA A 379 -30.23 -20.37 27.52
CA ALA A 379 -30.71 -21.67 27.95
C ALA A 379 -31.44 -22.43 26.84
N TRP A 380 -32.24 -21.73 26.03
CA TRP A 380 -32.94 -22.32 24.89
C TRP A 380 -31.97 -22.84 23.82
N ASP A 381 -31.00 -22.01 23.42
CA ASP A 381 -30.01 -22.40 22.41
C ASP A 381 -29.12 -23.55 22.88
N TRP A 382 -28.83 -23.63 24.19
CA TRP A 382 -28.13 -24.77 24.76
C TRP A 382 -28.93 -26.08 24.59
N VAL A 383 -30.24 -26.05 24.81
CA VAL A 383 -31.11 -27.22 24.54
C VAL A 383 -31.08 -27.57 23.06
N VAL A 384 -31.22 -26.58 22.17
CA VAL A 384 -31.21 -26.80 20.71
C VAL A 384 -29.90 -27.43 20.24
N LEU A 385 -28.75 -26.89 20.67
CA LEU A 385 -27.43 -27.41 20.31
C LEU A 385 -27.18 -28.80 20.90
N THR A 386 -27.60 -29.04 22.15
CA THR A 386 -27.50 -30.36 22.78
C THR A 386 -28.30 -31.39 22.01
N VAL A 387 -29.55 -31.10 21.63
CA VAL A 387 -30.37 -32.00 20.83
C VAL A 387 -29.75 -32.24 19.45
N LYS A 388 -29.30 -31.20 18.75
CA LYS A 388 -28.63 -31.35 17.44
C LYS A 388 -27.39 -32.24 17.52
N SER A 389 -26.58 -32.08 18.57
CA SER A 389 -25.37 -32.88 18.77
C SER A 389 -25.62 -34.38 19.00
N LEU A 390 -26.86 -34.79 19.31
CA LEU A 390 -27.24 -36.19 19.46
C LEU A 390 -27.56 -36.87 18.12
N PHE A 391 -27.73 -36.10 17.04
CA PHE A 391 -28.13 -36.59 15.72
C PHE A 391 -27.11 -36.30 14.61
N ASP A 392 -26.08 -35.52 14.90
CA ASP A 392 -24.87 -35.33 14.08
C ASP A 392 -23.78 -36.32 14.51
#